data_AF-B1M8Z7-F1
#
_entry.id   AF-B1M8Z7-F1
#
_cell.length_a   1.000
_cell.length_b   1.000
_cell.length_c   1.000
_cell.angle_alpha   90.00
_cell.angle_beta   90.00
_cell.angle_gamma   90.00
#
_symmetry.space_group_name_H-M   'P 1'
#
loop_
_entity.id
_entity.type
_entity.pdbx_description
1 polymer ?
#
loop_
_entity_poly.entity_id
_entity_poly.type
_entity_poly.pdbx_seq_one_letter_code
_entity_poly.pdbx_strand_id
1 'polypeptide(L)'
;MASIGEIAETLREIAAPGMKPKAIRSAIRERHPEARKKEIVRAAFHALTEVPRVGDGATAELHDFALAERIAEDNADVVLKVSKRRRMKRLPDASERSPAH
;
A
#
# COMPACT_ATOMS: atom_id res chain seq x y z
N MET A 1 -18.21 14.96 -20.27
CA MET A 1 -17.02 15.19 -19.44
C MET A 1 -16.26 13.88 -19.46
N ALA A 2 -15.17 13.81 -20.22
CA ALA A 2 -14.25 12.67 -20.16
C ALA A 2 -13.77 12.42 -18.72
N SER A 3 -13.72 11.15 -18.33
CA SER A 3 -13.26 10.71 -17.02
C SER A 3 -11.74 10.83 -16.90
N ILE A 4 -11.21 10.95 -15.68
CA ILE A 4 -9.76 11.07 -15.44
C ILE A 4 -8.99 9.86 -16.00
N GLY A 5 -9.56 8.65 -15.91
CA GLY A 5 -8.99 7.43 -16.48
C GLY A 5 -8.88 7.45 -18.01
N GLU A 6 -9.92 7.93 -18.70
CA GLU A 6 -9.92 8.01 -20.17
C GLU A 6 -8.87 9.00 -20.69
N ILE A 7 -8.71 10.14 -20.00
CA ILE A 7 -7.65 11.11 -20.31
C ILE A 7 -6.27 10.51 -19.97
N ALA A 8 -6.15 9.68 -18.93
CA ALA A 8 -4.91 9.03 -18.53
C ALA A 8 -4.46 7.97 -19.55
N GLU A 9 -5.39 7.15 -20.07
CA GLU A 9 -5.13 6.22 -21.18
C GLU A 9 -4.65 6.97 -22.42
N THR A 10 -5.35 8.03 -22.78
CA THR A 10 -4.96 8.89 -23.92
C THR A 10 -3.58 9.52 -23.73
N LEU A 11 -3.25 9.95 -22.51
CA LEU A 11 -1.93 10.46 -22.16
C LEU A 11 -0.84 9.40 -22.35
N ARG A 12 -1.09 8.14 -21.98
CA ARG A 12 -0.14 7.04 -22.17
C ARG A 12 0.15 6.77 -23.65
N GLU A 13 -0.85 6.92 -24.52
CA GLU A 13 -0.69 6.72 -25.96
C GLU A 13 0.07 7.87 -26.66
N ILE A 14 -0.16 9.11 -26.22
CA ILE A 14 0.33 10.31 -26.92
C ILE A 14 1.68 10.78 -26.38
N ALA A 15 1.94 10.60 -25.08
CA ALA A 15 3.13 11.16 -24.44
C ALA A 15 4.40 10.41 -24.89
N ALA A 16 5.26 11.10 -25.64
CA ALA A 16 6.60 10.62 -26.01
C ALA A 16 7.69 11.44 -25.31
N PRO A 17 8.87 10.84 -25.02
CA PRO A 17 10.03 11.56 -24.51
C PRO A 17 10.38 12.78 -25.39
N GLY A 18 10.65 13.92 -24.76
CA GLY A 18 11.01 15.16 -25.47
C GLY A 18 9.82 16.00 -25.98
N MET A 19 8.57 15.55 -25.84
CA MET A 19 7.41 16.37 -26.16
C MET A 19 7.27 17.59 -25.26
N LYS A 20 6.94 18.75 -25.85
CA LYS A 20 6.65 19.97 -25.09
C LYS A 20 5.29 19.87 -24.38
N PRO A 21 5.15 20.35 -23.13
CA PRO A 21 3.87 20.31 -22.40
C PRO A 21 2.70 21.03 -23.09
N LYS A 22 2.98 21.99 -23.99
CA LYS A 22 1.95 22.64 -24.80
C LYS A 22 1.41 21.71 -25.90
N ALA A 23 2.30 20.93 -26.52
CA ALA A 23 1.92 19.97 -27.56
C ALA A 23 1.08 18.84 -26.97
N ILE A 24 1.49 18.28 -25.83
CA ILE A 24 0.72 17.24 -25.11
C ILE A 24 -0.69 17.73 -24.78
N ARG A 25 -0.84 18.95 -24.26
CA ARG A 25 -2.17 19.51 -23.97
C ARG A 25 -3.02 19.77 -25.21
N SER A 26 -2.41 20.11 -26.35
CA SER A 26 -3.13 20.29 -27.61
C SER A 26 -3.67 18.96 -28.11
N ALA A 27 -2.80 17.95 -28.18
CA ALA A 27 -3.16 16.63 -28.65
C ALA A 27 -4.25 15.96 -27.79
N ILE A 28 -4.23 16.19 -26.47
CA ILE A 28 -5.31 15.71 -25.59
C ILE A 28 -6.62 16.43 -25.87
N ARG A 29 -6.59 17.75 -26.12
CA ARG A 29 -7.81 18.52 -26.42
C ARG A 29 -8.41 18.21 -27.79
N GLU A 30 -7.60 17.70 -28.72
CA GLU A 30 -8.11 17.19 -30.00
C GLU A 30 -8.99 15.95 -29.80
N ARG A 31 -8.67 15.10 -28.83
CA ARG A 31 -9.48 13.90 -28.49
C ARG A 31 -10.54 14.16 -27.42
N HIS A 32 -10.25 15.07 -26.49
CA HIS A 32 -11.11 15.44 -25.35
C HIS A 32 -11.29 16.96 -25.30
N PRO A 33 -12.15 17.55 -26.16
CA PRO A 33 -12.30 19.00 -26.30
C PRO A 33 -12.71 19.70 -25.01
N GLU A 34 -13.48 19.02 -24.16
CA GLU A 34 -13.95 19.52 -22.87
C GLU A 34 -12.91 19.45 -21.76
N ALA A 35 -11.78 18.76 -21.99
CA ALA A 35 -10.75 18.55 -20.97
C ALA A 35 -10.06 19.87 -20.57
N ARG A 36 -10.23 20.24 -19.31
CA ARG A 36 -9.60 21.40 -18.70
C ARG A 36 -8.17 21.05 -18.30
N LYS A 37 -7.31 22.08 -18.22
CA LYS A 37 -5.90 21.93 -17.82
C LYS A 37 -5.75 21.14 -16.51
N LYS A 38 -6.63 21.37 -15.53
CA LYS A 38 -6.60 20.68 -14.23
C LYS A 38 -6.88 19.18 -14.35
N GLU A 39 -7.80 18.79 -15.22
CA GLU A 39 -8.15 17.38 -15.47
C GLU A 39 -7.00 16.66 -16.16
N ILE A 40 -6.39 17.30 -17.16
CA ILE A 40 -5.20 16.77 -17.85
C ILE A 40 -4.04 16.53 -16.88
N VAL A 41 -3.78 17.47 -15.97
CA VAL A 41 -2.71 17.31 -14.97
C VAL A 41 -3.05 16.19 -13.99
N ARG A 42 -4.29 16.11 -13.50
CA ARG A 42 -4.72 15.00 -12.63
C ARG A 42 -4.60 13.65 -13.33
N ALA A 43 -4.99 13.56 -14.59
CA ALA A 43 -4.88 12.37 -15.40
C ALA A 43 -3.42 11.97 -15.65
N ALA A 44 -2.49 12.93 -15.78
CA ALA A 44 -1.07 12.63 -15.89
C ALA A 44 -0.51 11.99 -14.61
N PHE A 45 -0.91 12.49 -13.44
CA PHE A 45 -0.55 11.84 -12.17
C PHE A 45 -1.22 10.48 -12.02
N HIS A 46 -2.49 10.35 -12.39
CA HIS A 46 -3.21 9.08 -12.38
C HIS A 46 -2.50 8.04 -13.26
N ALA A 47 -2.14 8.42 -14.48
CA ALA A 47 -1.40 7.57 -15.41
C ALA A 47 -0.06 7.11 -14.82
N LEU A 48 0.61 7.94 -14.03
CA LEU A 48 1.88 7.59 -13.37
C LEU A 48 1.68 6.60 -12.23
N THR A 49 0.62 6.74 -11.43
CA THR A 49 0.38 5.91 -10.24
C THR A 49 -0.33 4.59 -10.55
N GLU A 50 -1.14 4.58 -11.60
CA GLU A 50 -1.97 3.44 -11.98
C GLU A 50 -1.20 2.39 -12.78
N VAL A 51 -0.03 2.71 -13.35
CA VAL A 51 0.83 1.72 -14.01
C VAL A 51 1.18 0.63 -12.98
N PRO A 52 0.62 -0.58 -13.10
CA PRO A 52 1.19 -1.71 -12.40
C PRO A 52 2.60 -1.81 -12.99
N ARG A 53 3.65 -1.84 -12.15
CA ARG A 53 4.99 -2.14 -12.66
C ARG A 53 4.91 -3.49 -13.35
N VAL A 54 4.83 -3.47 -14.68
CA VAL A 54 4.62 -4.66 -15.51
C VAL A 54 5.81 -5.57 -15.23
N GLY A 55 5.60 -6.61 -14.42
CA GLY A 55 6.58 -7.67 -14.15
C GLY A 55 6.96 -7.93 -12.69
N ASP A 56 6.60 -7.10 -11.71
CA ASP A 56 7.25 -7.19 -10.40
C ASP A 56 6.45 -7.97 -9.34
N GLY A 57 7.00 -9.12 -8.92
CA GLY A 57 6.68 -9.75 -7.62
C GLY A 57 6.77 -8.79 -6.42
N ALA A 58 7.38 -7.61 -6.60
CA ALA A 58 7.40 -6.52 -5.64
C ALA A 58 6.01 -6.06 -5.15
N THR A 59 4.94 -6.20 -5.95
CA THR A 59 3.59 -5.80 -5.47
C THR A 59 3.07 -6.76 -4.41
N ALA A 60 3.36 -8.06 -4.56
CA ALA A 60 3.03 -9.08 -3.55
C ALA A 60 3.93 -8.94 -2.32
N GLU A 61 5.23 -8.73 -2.51
CA GLU A 61 6.18 -8.51 -1.41
C GLU A 61 5.85 -7.25 -0.59
N LEU A 62 5.46 -6.15 -1.24
CA LEU A 62 5.03 -4.93 -0.57
C LEU A 62 3.69 -5.11 0.17
N HIS A 63 2.80 -5.94 -0.37
CA HIS A 63 1.55 -6.31 0.30
C HIS A 63 1.81 -7.15 1.55
N ASP A 64 2.66 -8.17 1.43
CA ASP A 64 3.08 -9.04 2.54
C ASP A 64 3.82 -8.23 3.63
N PHE A 65 4.71 -7.32 3.23
CA PHE A 65 5.38 -6.38 4.13
C PHE A 65 4.37 -5.50 4.89
N ALA A 66 3.39 -4.92 4.20
CA ALA A 66 2.38 -4.08 4.83
C ALA A 66 1.51 -4.86 5.84
N LEU A 67 1.19 -6.13 5.56
CA LEU A 67 0.49 -7.01 6.51
C LEU A 67 1.36 -7.32 7.73
N ALA A 68 2.65 -7.61 7.54
CA ALA A 68 3.58 -7.91 8.62
C ALA A 68 3.75 -6.73 9.59
N GLU A 69 3.98 -5.52 9.08
CA GLU A 69 4.13 -4.30 9.89
C GLU A 69 2.85 -3.98 10.67
N ARG A 70 1.67 -4.10 10.03
CA ARG A 70 0.39 -3.88 10.70
C ARG A 70 0.14 -4.86 11.85
N ILE A 71 0.49 -6.13 11.67
CA ILE A 71 0.31 -7.16 12.72
C ILE A 71 1.30 -6.95 13.86
N ALA A 72 2.52 -6.49 13.57
CA ALA A 72 3.55 -6.24 14.57
C ALA A 72 3.18 -5.13 15.57
N GLU A 73 2.54 -4.05 15.10
CA GLU A 73 2.04 -2.98 15.98
C GLU A 73 0.92 -3.46 16.92
N ASP A 74 0.02 -4.34 16.46
CA ASP A 74 -1.10 -4.84 17.27
C ASP A 74 -0.72 -5.97 18.26
N ASN A 75 0.41 -6.68 18.03
CA ASN A 75 0.74 -7.91 18.78
C ASN A 75 1.92 -7.79 19.76
N ALA A 76 2.70 -6.70 19.73
CA ALA A 76 3.79 -6.49 20.69
C ALA A 76 3.29 -6.53 22.15
N ASP A 77 2.09 -6.01 22.41
CA ASP A 77 1.48 -6.00 23.74
C ASP A 77 0.83 -7.34 24.16
N VAL A 78 0.44 -8.19 23.20
CA VAL A 78 -0.24 -9.46 23.47
C VAL A 78 0.76 -10.59 23.70
N VAL A 79 1.82 -10.68 22.88
CA VAL A 79 2.85 -11.74 22.99
C VAL A 79 3.58 -11.68 24.34
N LEU A 80 3.84 -10.48 24.85
CA LEU A 80 4.44 -10.29 26.19
C LEU A 80 3.48 -10.73 27.32
N LYS A 81 2.17 -10.44 27.19
CA LYS A 81 1.15 -10.80 28.21
C LYS A 81 0.87 -12.31 28.27
N VAL A 82 0.84 -13.00 27.13
CA VAL A 82 0.65 -14.46 27.08
C VAL A 82 1.85 -15.20 27.69
N SER A 83 3.07 -14.73 27.41
CA SER A 83 4.30 -15.28 27.96
C SER A 83 4.38 -15.12 29.49
N LYS A 84 3.95 -13.97 30.03
CA LYS A 84 3.93 -13.73 31.49
C LYS A 84 2.89 -14.59 32.21
N ARG A 85 1.70 -14.78 31.62
CA ARG A 85 0.63 -15.63 32.21
C ARG A 85 0.98 -17.12 32.21
N ARG A 86 1.67 -17.63 31.18
CA ARG A 86 2.14 -19.04 31.17
C ARG A 86 3.25 -19.31 32.18
N ARG A 87 4.11 -18.32 32.47
CA ARG A 87 5.17 -18.46 33.49
C ARG A 87 4.63 -18.47 34.92
N MET A 88 3.59 -17.67 35.21
CA MET A 88 2.96 -17.63 36.54
C MET A 88 2.11 -18.88 36.86
N LYS A 89 1.64 -19.62 35.86
CA LYS A 89 0.81 -20.83 36.06
C LYS A 89 1.62 -22.14 36.20
N ARG A 90 2.96 -22.09 36.15
CA ARG A 90 3.84 -23.28 36.08
C ARG A 90 4.82 -23.43 37.26
N LEU A 91 4.48 -22.90 38.44
CA LEU A 91 5.20 -23.23 39.68
C LEU A 91 4.39 -24.28 40.46
N PRO A 92 4.82 -25.55 40.52
CA PRO A 92 4.38 -26.48 41.54
C PRO A 92 5.36 -26.47 42.74
N ASP A 93 4.77 -26.28 43.92
CA ASP A 93 5.02 -26.92 45.22
C ASP A 93 6.40 -26.87 45.91
N ALA A 94 6.39 -26.41 47.17
CA ALA A 94 7.41 -26.69 48.18
C ALA A 94 6.88 -26.35 49.59
N SER A 95 6.01 -27.20 50.17
CA SER A 95 5.81 -27.24 51.64
C SER A 95 5.12 -28.53 52.11
N GLU A 96 5.75 -29.69 51.93
CA GLU A 96 5.48 -30.85 52.79
C GLU A 96 6.33 -30.72 54.07
N ARG A 97 5.70 -30.33 55.19
CA ARG A 97 6.25 -30.49 56.54
C ARG A 97 5.61 -31.74 57.15
N SER A 98 6.42 -32.75 57.41
CA SER A 98 6.08 -33.97 58.16
C SER A 98 5.63 -33.66 59.59
N PRO A 99 4.88 -34.58 60.22
CA PRO A 99 5.22 -34.94 61.59
C PRO A 99 5.21 -36.46 61.82
N ALA A 100 6.27 -36.96 62.45
CA ALA A 100 6.26 -38.24 63.15
C ALA A 100 7.19 -38.12 64.38
N HIS A 101 6.59 -38.02 65.56
CA HIS A 101 7.05 -38.62 66.81
C HIS A 101 5.96 -38.50 67.87
#